data_AF-A0AAI9RCX0-F1
#
_entry.id   AF-A0AAI9RCX0-F1
#
_cell.length_a   1.000
_cell.length_b   1.000
_cell.length_c   1.000
_cell.angle_alpha   90.00
_cell.angle_beta   90.00
_cell.angle_gamma   90.00
#
_symmetry.space_group_name_H-M   'P 1'
#
loop_
_entity.id
_entity.type
_entity.pdbx_description
1 polymer ?
#
loop_
_entity_poly.entity_id
_entity_poly.type
_entity_poly.pdbx_seq_one_letter_code
_entity_poly.pdbx_strand_id
1 'polypeptide(L)'
;MKKIKELSIPNDARVIVISDIHGELNLLKEALHKVNFKDEDYLIINGDLCEKGRDSVGVVNYVMNLVKNNSKVHVVEGNCEVIVDALLNENPDLINYLCMRKHSIFNEWLEQLGFSVHEGTSIREVKEALLSEFSQELYWLTELPTAIETEDYIFVHAGLEDRVDWKQTERKNAIAMPQFFNKSHKANKYVIVGHWPVVNYSEEAPSNNPVIDKEKKIIAIDGGNAIKEAGQLNVFIIQRKQTGDTFSYTYVDYFPEYEVIADFNANSEMQGGVTYPYYYIEPIEKMQDYTVCKQKETNNLLTVKNEYMKQLESGEYTVKTDISCAQISVRKGDIVSLIDDSCSGYDLIKKDGVEGWIGKGILVEIEKVKNKTLS
;
A
#
# COMPACT_ATOMS: atom_id res chain seq x y z
N MET A 1 7.07 -11.42 20.36
CA MET A 1 7.91 -10.38 19.72
C MET A 1 8.99 -9.89 20.68
N LYS A 2 10.20 -9.57 20.19
CA LYS A 2 11.32 -9.12 21.04
C LYS A 2 11.50 -7.60 21.05
N LYS A 3 11.23 -6.91 19.93
CA LYS A 3 11.42 -5.46 19.78
C LYS A 3 10.07 -4.74 19.85
N ILE A 4 9.57 -4.44 21.05
CA ILE A 4 8.36 -3.63 21.23
C ILE A 4 8.77 -2.30 21.86
N LYS A 5 8.39 -1.19 21.22
CA LYS A 5 8.64 0.16 21.73
C LYS A 5 7.38 0.68 22.41
N GLU A 6 7.51 1.15 23.64
CA GLU A 6 6.44 1.92 24.29
C GLU A 6 6.56 3.39 23.91
N LEU A 7 5.41 4.03 23.68
CA LEU A 7 5.31 5.43 23.28
C LEU A 7 4.09 6.05 23.96
N SER A 8 4.28 7.17 24.65
CA SER A 8 3.16 7.97 25.16
C SER A 8 2.86 9.10 24.19
N ILE A 9 1.61 9.20 23.76
CA ILE A 9 1.13 10.26 22.86
C ILE A 9 0.10 11.09 23.63
N PRO A 10 0.37 12.38 23.88
CA PRO A 10 -0.51 13.22 24.67
C PRO A 10 -1.87 13.40 23.98
N ASN A 11 -2.86 13.72 24.80
CA ASN A 11 -4.14 14.22 24.29
C ASN A 11 -3.90 15.49 23.46
N ASP A 12 -4.78 15.74 22.48
CA ASP A 12 -4.72 16.87 21.55
C ASP A 12 -3.60 16.80 20.49
N ALA A 13 -2.73 15.78 20.54
CA ALA A 13 -1.77 15.52 19.49
C ALA A 13 -2.43 15.04 18.18
N ARG A 14 -1.87 15.48 17.05
CA ARG A 14 -2.16 14.92 15.73
C ARG A 14 -1.13 13.82 15.43
N VAL A 15 -1.62 12.62 15.15
CA VAL A 15 -0.82 11.46 14.76
C VAL A 15 -1.10 11.15 13.30
N ILE A 16 -0.07 11.17 12.49
CA ILE A 16 -0.08 10.83 11.08
C ILE A 16 0.52 9.43 10.94
N VAL A 17 -0.18 8.55 10.24
CA VAL A 17 0.22 7.16 10.03
C VAL A 17 0.27 6.88 8.53
N ILE A 18 1.40 6.36 8.07
CA ILE A 18 1.64 5.96 6.68
C ILE A 18 2.23 4.55 6.71
N SER A 19 1.90 3.68 5.76
CA SER A 19 2.50 2.35 5.62
C SER A 19 2.81 2.06 4.15
N ASP A 20 3.62 1.02 3.90
CA ASP A 20 3.81 0.42 2.57
C ASP A 20 4.25 1.46 1.51
N ILE A 21 5.29 2.22 1.84
CA ILE A 21 5.84 3.28 0.98
C ILE A 21 6.55 2.66 -0.24
N HIS A 22 7.18 1.50 -0.06
CA HIS A 22 7.75 0.70 -1.15
C HIS A 22 8.63 1.49 -2.12
N GLY A 23 9.62 2.25 -1.61
CA GLY A 23 10.57 2.98 -2.45
C GLY A 23 9.99 4.15 -3.23
N GLU A 24 8.78 4.64 -2.90
CA GLU A 24 8.18 5.81 -3.55
C GLU A 24 8.45 7.11 -2.79
N LEU A 25 9.70 7.60 -2.87
CA LEU A 25 10.15 8.81 -2.15
C LEU A 25 9.32 10.05 -2.50
N ASN A 26 8.95 10.23 -3.77
CA ASN A 26 8.22 11.42 -4.20
C ASN A 26 6.80 11.43 -3.62
N LEU A 27 6.10 10.29 -3.63
CA LEU A 27 4.79 10.18 -2.97
C LEU A 27 4.90 10.39 -1.47
N LEU A 28 5.94 9.86 -0.81
CA LEU A 28 6.14 10.13 0.62
C LEU A 28 6.28 11.63 0.91
N LYS A 29 7.11 12.34 0.14
CA LYS A 29 7.28 13.80 0.29
C LYS A 29 5.98 14.55 -0.01
N GLU A 30 5.26 14.17 -1.06
CA GLU A 30 3.98 14.77 -1.43
C GLU A 30 2.91 14.54 -0.35
N ALA A 31 2.83 13.32 0.19
CA ALA A 31 1.93 12.95 1.28
C ALA A 31 2.14 13.84 2.51
N LEU A 32 3.40 13.97 2.97
CA LEU A 32 3.75 14.82 4.11
C LEU A 32 3.48 16.30 3.83
N HIS A 33 3.72 16.76 2.60
CA HIS A 33 3.39 18.12 2.18
C HIS A 33 1.87 18.36 2.16
N LYS A 34 1.08 17.42 1.62
CA LYS A 34 -0.38 17.50 1.48
C LYS A 34 -1.08 17.63 2.83
N VAL A 35 -0.59 16.93 3.86
CA VAL A 35 -1.12 17.06 5.24
C VAL A 35 -0.47 18.17 6.06
N ASN A 36 0.45 18.93 5.46
CA ASN A 36 1.22 19.99 6.10
C ASN A 36 1.86 19.48 7.40
N PHE A 37 2.67 18.41 7.30
CA PHE A 37 3.38 17.81 8.42
C PHE A 37 4.29 18.84 9.14
N LYS A 38 4.26 18.84 10.47
CA LYS A 38 4.99 19.74 11.37
C LYS A 38 5.71 18.97 12.47
N ASP A 39 6.69 19.62 13.10
CA ASP A 39 7.46 19.04 14.21
C ASP A 39 6.62 18.76 15.46
N GLU A 40 5.43 19.38 15.58
CA GLU A 40 4.49 19.08 16.65
C GLU A 40 3.77 17.74 16.47
N ASP A 41 3.60 17.28 15.22
CA ASP A 41 2.90 16.05 14.88
C ASP A 41 3.71 14.81 15.27
N TYR A 42 2.99 13.73 15.56
CA TYR A 42 3.58 12.39 15.59
C TYR A 42 3.47 11.77 14.21
N LEU A 43 4.56 11.22 13.69
CA LEU A 43 4.56 10.47 12.44
C LEU A 43 4.92 9.03 12.73
N ILE A 44 4.01 8.10 12.43
CA ILE A 44 4.24 6.66 12.51
C ILE A 44 4.32 6.11 11.10
N ILE A 45 5.47 5.57 10.73
CA ILE A 45 5.65 4.81 9.49
C ILE A 45 5.55 3.32 9.81
N ASN A 46 4.50 2.66 9.35
CA ASN A 46 4.11 1.32 9.77
C ASN A 46 4.60 0.22 8.80
N GLY A 47 5.92 0.18 8.59
CA GLY A 47 6.60 -0.87 7.79
C GLY A 47 6.64 -0.64 6.28
N ASP A 48 7.40 -1.52 5.63
CA ASP A 48 7.59 -1.62 4.18
C ASP A 48 8.03 -0.30 3.53
N LEU A 49 9.20 0.17 3.96
CA LEU A 49 9.85 1.38 3.42
C LEU A 49 10.38 1.15 2.00
N CYS A 50 10.97 -0.03 1.78
CA CYS A 50 11.73 -0.37 0.59
C CYS A 50 11.10 -1.50 -0.23
N GLU A 51 11.82 -1.88 -1.30
CA GLU A 51 11.41 -2.85 -2.32
C GLU A 51 10.28 -2.35 -3.23
N LYS A 52 10.13 -3.00 -4.39
CA LYS A 52 9.06 -2.81 -5.37
C LYS A 52 9.13 -1.52 -6.19
N GLY A 53 9.12 -0.35 -5.54
CA GLY A 53 9.21 0.95 -6.19
C GLY A 53 10.63 1.34 -6.56
N ARG A 54 10.80 2.59 -7.00
CA ARG A 54 11.98 2.98 -7.79
C ARG A 54 13.14 3.58 -6.98
N ASP A 55 12.92 3.97 -5.74
CA ASP A 55 13.87 4.74 -4.92
C ASP A 55 13.85 4.29 -3.45
N SER A 56 14.16 3.01 -3.22
CA SER A 56 14.25 2.43 -1.88
C SER A 56 15.32 3.12 -1.03
N VAL A 57 16.48 3.38 -1.61
CA VAL A 57 17.60 4.04 -0.93
C VAL A 57 17.22 5.47 -0.54
N GLY A 58 16.56 6.21 -1.42
CA GLY A 58 16.07 7.56 -1.14
C GLY A 58 15.04 7.59 -0.02
N VAL A 59 14.09 6.64 0.01
CA VAL A 59 13.12 6.52 1.12
C VAL A 59 13.83 6.25 2.44
N VAL A 60 14.71 5.24 2.51
CA VAL A 60 15.42 4.89 3.76
C VAL A 60 16.23 6.08 4.27
N ASN A 61 17.01 6.73 3.41
CA ASN A 61 17.82 7.90 3.78
C ASN A 61 16.96 9.06 4.27
N TYR A 62 15.84 9.34 3.58
CA TYR A 62 14.92 10.41 3.96
C TYR A 62 14.27 10.14 5.32
N VAL A 63 13.78 8.92 5.56
CA VAL A 63 13.15 8.53 6.82
C VAL A 63 14.14 8.51 7.97
N MET A 64 15.36 7.99 7.76
CA MET A 64 16.43 8.05 8.77
C MET A 64 16.74 9.49 9.17
N ASN A 65 16.79 10.42 8.20
CA ASN A 65 17.00 11.83 8.49
C ASN A 65 15.81 12.46 9.24
N LEU A 66 14.56 12.10 8.92
CA LEU A 66 13.38 12.53 9.67
C LEU A 66 13.45 12.07 11.13
N VAL A 67 13.76 10.79 11.38
CA VAL A 67 13.90 10.23 12.73
C VAL A 67 15.02 10.92 13.51
N LYS A 68 16.15 11.21 12.84
CA LYS A 68 17.29 11.90 13.48
C LYS A 68 16.93 13.33 13.90
N ASN A 69 16.13 14.03 13.11
CA ASN A 69 15.83 15.45 13.33
C ASN A 69 14.54 15.70 14.13
N ASN A 70 13.64 14.71 14.21
CA ASN A 70 12.39 14.83 14.93
C ASN A 70 12.08 13.58 15.77
N SER A 71 12.17 13.74 17.09
CA SER A 71 11.94 12.67 18.07
C SER A 71 10.53 12.06 18.06
N LYS A 72 9.55 12.67 17.38
CA LYS A 72 8.17 12.17 17.24
C LYS A 72 7.93 11.37 15.97
N VAL A 73 8.97 11.19 15.16
CA VAL A 73 8.94 10.28 14.01
C VAL A 73 9.36 8.90 14.48
N HIS A 74 8.51 7.90 14.20
CA HIS A 74 8.73 6.52 14.58
C HIS A 74 8.43 5.60 13.41
N VAL A 75 9.17 4.51 13.35
CA VAL A 75 9.12 3.55 12.27
C VAL A 75 8.98 2.15 12.88
N VAL A 76 8.11 1.34 12.30
CA VAL A 76 7.94 -0.10 12.60
C VAL A 76 8.54 -0.88 11.43
N GLU A 77 9.15 -2.03 11.69
CA GLU A 77 9.59 -2.93 10.61
C GLU A 77 8.40 -3.57 9.89
N GLY A 78 8.49 -3.71 8.57
CA GLY A 78 7.60 -4.54 7.77
C GLY A 78 8.28 -5.83 7.30
N ASN A 79 7.61 -6.57 6.41
CA ASN A 79 8.18 -7.79 5.85
C ASN A 79 9.30 -7.52 4.83
N CYS A 80 9.27 -6.39 4.13
CA CYS A 80 10.31 -6.04 3.16
C CYS A 80 11.67 -5.86 3.83
N GLU A 81 11.71 -5.33 5.05
CA GLU A 81 12.96 -5.16 5.81
C GLU A 81 13.61 -6.50 6.24
N VAL A 82 12.89 -7.63 6.18
CA VAL A 82 13.45 -8.99 6.44
C VAL A 82 14.53 -9.37 5.42
N ILE A 83 14.59 -8.70 4.27
CA ILE A 83 15.68 -8.90 3.30
C ILE A 83 17.07 -8.65 3.93
N VAL A 84 17.15 -7.77 4.94
CA VAL A 84 18.38 -7.54 5.73
C VAL A 84 18.77 -8.75 6.56
N ASP A 85 17.80 -9.46 7.15
CA ASP A 85 18.07 -10.70 7.86
C ASP A 85 18.63 -11.77 6.90
N ALA A 86 18.08 -11.87 5.68
CA ALA A 86 18.58 -12.80 4.66
C ALA A 86 20.03 -12.50 4.27
N LEU A 87 20.40 -11.22 4.14
CA LEU A 87 21.77 -10.80 3.87
C LEU A 87 22.72 -11.16 5.04
N LEU A 88 22.35 -10.79 6.26
CA LEU A 88 23.21 -10.98 7.44
C LEU A 88 23.44 -12.46 7.76
N ASN A 89 22.44 -13.30 7.54
CA ASN A 89 22.54 -14.76 7.69
C ASN A 89 23.15 -15.47 6.47
N GLU A 90 23.60 -14.73 5.45
CA GLU A 90 24.20 -15.28 4.23
C GLU A 90 23.27 -16.31 3.55
N ASN A 91 21.97 -16.03 3.49
CA ASN A 91 21.00 -16.90 2.84
C ASN A 91 21.24 -16.91 1.31
N PRO A 92 21.61 -18.05 0.69
CA PRO A 92 21.90 -18.12 -0.73
C PRO A 92 20.69 -17.80 -1.62
N ASP A 93 19.46 -18.00 -1.14
CA ASP A 93 18.23 -17.69 -1.90
C ASP A 93 18.09 -16.20 -2.22
N LEU A 94 18.77 -15.33 -1.46
CA LEU A 94 18.78 -13.89 -1.70
C LEU A 94 19.42 -13.55 -3.06
N ILE A 95 20.39 -14.32 -3.56
CA ILE A 95 20.99 -14.08 -4.88
C ILE A 95 19.94 -14.22 -5.99
N ASN A 96 19.15 -15.30 -5.95
CA ASN A 96 18.06 -15.51 -6.90
C ASN A 96 17.04 -14.38 -6.82
N TYR A 97 16.68 -13.96 -5.60
CA TYR A 97 15.80 -12.82 -5.39
C TYR A 97 16.34 -11.53 -6.04
N LEU A 98 17.61 -11.18 -5.82
CA LEU A 98 18.23 -9.97 -6.38
C LEU A 98 18.36 -10.03 -7.91
N CYS A 99 18.60 -11.21 -8.48
CA CYS A 99 18.59 -11.41 -9.93
C CYS A 99 17.21 -11.12 -10.54
N MET A 100 16.14 -11.59 -9.88
CA MET A 100 14.75 -11.47 -10.36
C MET A 100 14.11 -10.11 -10.05
N ARG A 101 14.49 -9.45 -8.95
CA ARG A 101 13.85 -8.23 -8.44
C ARG A 101 14.80 -7.05 -8.54
N LYS A 102 14.83 -6.39 -9.70
CA LYS A 102 15.68 -5.21 -9.94
C LYS A 102 15.36 -4.02 -9.04
N HIS A 103 14.09 -3.86 -8.67
CA HIS A 103 13.65 -2.87 -7.69
C HIS A 103 13.76 -3.41 -6.25
N SER A 104 14.99 -3.47 -5.76
CA SER A 104 15.33 -3.81 -4.38
C SER A 104 16.39 -2.86 -3.84
N ILE A 105 16.37 -2.60 -2.54
CA ILE A 105 17.32 -1.67 -1.93
C ILE A 105 18.78 -2.12 -2.10
N PHE A 106 19.02 -3.43 -2.08
CA PHE A 106 20.37 -3.97 -2.30
C PHE A 106 20.82 -3.81 -3.73
N ASN A 107 19.94 -3.98 -4.73
CA ASN A 107 20.32 -3.72 -6.12
C ASN A 107 20.65 -2.24 -6.34
N GLU A 108 19.87 -1.33 -5.76
CA GLU A 108 20.13 0.11 -5.83
C GLU A 108 21.48 0.48 -5.18
N TRP A 109 21.80 -0.08 -4.01
CA TRP A 109 23.10 0.14 -3.35
C TRP A 109 24.27 -0.49 -4.13
N LEU A 110 24.13 -1.73 -4.61
CA LEU A 110 25.17 -2.40 -5.38
C LEU A 110 25.44 -1.67 -6.71
N GLU A 111 24.42 -1.10 -7.34
CA GLU A 111 24.59 -0.24 -8.52
C GLU A 111 25.45 0.99 -8.21
N GLN A 112 25.26 1.65 -7.05
CA GLN A 112 26.11 2.76 -6.61
C GLN A 112 27.57 2.36 -6.41
N LEU A 113 27.82 1.09 -6.07
CA LEU A 113 29.16 0.51 -5.93
C LEU A 113 29.74 -0.01 -7.26
N GLY A 114 28.97 0.01 -8.35
CA GLY A 114 29.35 -0.63 -9.61
C GLY A 114 29.45 -2.16 -9.51
N PHE A 115 28.74 -2.77 -8.57
CA PHE A 115 28.73 -4.22 -8.32
C PHE A 115 27.52 -4.87 -9.02
N SER A 116 27.76 -5.87 -9.86
CA SER A 116 26.69 -6.57 -10.59
C SER A 116 26.45 -7.99 -10.07
N VAL A 117 25.22 -8.25 -9.60
CA VAL A 117 24.78 -9.58 -9.14
C VAL A 117 24.32 -10.45 -10.32
N HIS A 118 24.71 -11.72 -10.28
CA HIS A 118 24.30 -12.78 -11.21
C HIS A 118 24.13 -14.11 -10.43
N GLU A 119 23.53 -15.14 -11.04
CA GLU A 119 23.20 -16.42 -10.37
C GLU A 119 24.39 -17.15 -9.71
N GLY A 120 25.62 -16.84 -10.13
CA GLY A 120 26.86 -17.39 -9.56
C GLY A 120 27.55 -16.49 -8.52
N THR A 121 27.02 -15.30 -8.24
CA THR A 121 27.60 -14.37 -7.26
C THR A 121 27.52 -14.94 -5.85
N SER A 122 28.61 -14.81 -5.07
CA SER A 122 28.60 -15.25 -3.67
C SER A 122 27.80 -14.29 -2.80
N ILE A 123 26.88 -14.82 -2.00
CA ILE A 123 26.15 -14.01 -1.00
C ILE A 123 27.09 -13.34 0.00
N ARG A 124 28.23 -13.96 0.29
CA ARG A 124 29.25 -13.38 1.16
C ARG A 124 29.90 -12.15 0.53
N GLU A 125 30.20 -12.18 -0.76
CA GLU A 125 30.77 -11.02 -1.47
C GLU A 125 29.78 -9.85 -1.49
N VAL A 126 28.49 -10.13 -1.74
CA VAL A 126 27.42 -9.13 -1.67
C VAL A 126 27.31 -8.53 -0.28
N LYS A 127 27.31 -9.37 0.77
CA LYS A 127 27.27 -8.93 2.17
C LYS A 127 28.48 -8.07 2.53
N GLU A 128 29.69 -8.47 2.15
CA GLU A 128 30.91 -7.71 2.42
C GLU A 128 30.89 -6.34 1.73
N ALA A 129 30.47 -6.28 0.46
CA ALA A 129 30.33 -5.03 -0.29
C ALA A 129 29.27 -4.08 0.30
N LEU A 130 28.11 -4.61 0.72
CA LEU A 130 27.06 -3.77 1.31
C LEU A 130 27.42 -3.29 2.72
N LEU A 131 28.04 -4.14 3.55
CA LEU A 131 28.45 -3.75 4.90
C LEU A 131 29.62 -2.76 4.90
N SER A 132 30.49 -2.75 3.89
CA SER A 132 31.60 -1.79 3.85
C SER A 132 31.14 -0.35 3.70
N GLU A 133 30.07 -0.10 2.95
CA GLU A 133 29.60 1.27 2.64
C GLU A 133 28.27 1.64 3.31
N PHE A 134 27.36 0.67 3.53
CA PHE A 134 25.98 0.93 3.98
C PHE A 134 25.65 0.28 5.33
N SER A 135 26.67 0.04 6.16
CA SER A 135 26.47 -0.59 7.48
C SER A 135 25.54 0.21 8.38
N GLN A 136 25.55 1.54 8.33
CA GLN A 136 24.71 2.38 9.17
C GLN A 136 23.22 2.17 8.86
N GLU A 137 22.85 2.16 7.59
CA GLU A 137 21.50 1.94 7.08
C GLU A 137 21.04 0.52 7.38
N LEU A 138 21.89 -0.49 7.10
CA LEU A 138 21.61 -1.89 7.39
C LEU A 138 21.33 -2.12 8.87
N TYR A 139 22.17 -1.60 9.75
CA TYR A 139 21.96 -1.73 11.20
C TYR A 139 20.72 -0.99 11.65
N TRP A 140 20.44 0.21 11.11
CA TRP A 140 19.23 0.94 11.43
C TRP A 140 17.96 0.14 11.09
N LEU A 141 17.92 -0.48 9.90
CA LEU A 141 16.79 -1.34 9.48
C LEU A 141 16.63 -2.55 10.43
N THR A 142 17.72 -3.18 10.87
CA THR A 142 17.63 -4.32 11.81
C THR A 142 17.10 -3.94 13.19
N GLU A 143 17.32 -2.71 13.63
CA GLU A 143 16.95 -2.24 14.97
C GLU A 143 15.51 -1.69 15.04
N LEU A 144 14.81 -1.58 13.92
CA LEU A 144 13.42 -1.14 13.88
C LEU A 144 12.53 -1.99 14.81
N PRO A 145 11.63 -1.38 15.62
CA PRO A 145 10.71 -2.13 16.46
C PRO A 145 9.73 -2.95 15.61
N THR A 146 9.38 -4.14 16.09
CA THR A 146 8.30 -4.98 15.51
C THR A 146 6.92 -4.40 15.77
N ALA A 147 6.75 -3.68 16.88
CA ALA A 147 5.52 -2.97 17.19
C ALA A 147 5.80 -1.74 18.05
N ILE A 148 4.93 -0.74 17.93
CA ILE A 148 4.86 0.39 18.86
C ILE A 148 3.55 0.27 19.65
N GLU A 149 3.64 0.28 20.97
CA GLU A 149 2.50 0.28 21.88
C GLU A 149 2.34 1.66 22.51
N THR A 150 1.12 2.18 22.46
CA THR A 150 0.66 3.35 23.21
C THR A 150 -0.43 2.93 24.18
N GLU A 151 -1.02 3.87 24.91
CA GLU A 151 -2.15 3.61 25.81
C GLU A 151 -3.37 3.06 25.05
N ASP A 152 -3.66 3.56 23.85
CA ASP A 152 -4.90 3.26 23.11
C ASP A 152 -4.68 2.53 21.77
N TYR A 153 -3.44 2.56 21.25
CA TYR A 153 -3.08 2.05 19.92
C TYR A 153 -1.90 1.10 19.96
N ILE A 154 -1.91 0.15 19.04
CA ILE A 154 -0.77 -0.68 18.66
C ILE A 154 -0.54 -0.47 17.17
N PHE A 155 0.67 -0.05 16.82
CA PHE A 155 1.14 0.02 15.44
C PHE A 155 2.00 -1.21 15.18
N VAL A 156 1.55 -2.04 14.25
CA VAL A 156 2.22 -3.28 13.84
C VAL A 156 1.97 -3.47 12.35
N HIS A 157 2.96 -3.93 11.60
CA HIS A 157 2.86 -3.86 10.14
C HIS A 157 1.71 -4.72 9.57
N ALA A 158 1.52 -5.97 10.01
CA ALA A 158 0.51 -6.86 9.42
C ALA A 158 -0.62 -7.30 10.35
N GLY A 159 -0.34 -7.64 11.61
CA GLY A 159 -1.40 -8.08 12.54
C GLY A 159 -0.91 -8.76 13.81
N LEU A 160 -1.85 -9.19 14.66
CA LEU A 160 -1.57 -9.85 15.94
C LEU A 160 -2.25 -11.22 16.01
N GLU A 161 -1.65 -12.16 16.73
CA GLU A 161 -2.33 -13.42 17.03
C GLU A 161 -3.48 -13.20 18.01
N ASP A 162 -4.57 -13.97 17.87
CA ASP A 162 -5.71 -13.92 18.78
C ASP A 162 -5.40 -14.59 20.13
N ARG A 163 -4.71 -13.84 20.99
CA ARG A 163 -4.28 -14.29 22.32
C ARG A 163 -4.24 -13.14 23.32
N VAL A 164 -4.37 -13.48 24.60
CA VAL A 164 -4.44 -12.50 25.70
C VAL A 164 -3.16 -11.65 25.78
N ASP A 165 -2.00 -12.30 25.86
CA ASP A 165 -0.72 -11.60 25.77
C ASP A 165 -0.29 -11.48 24.31
N TRP A 166 -0.80 -10.45 23.63
CA TRP A 166 -0.50 -10.16 22.23
C TRP A 166 1.00 -9.95 21.97
N LYS A 167 1.78 -9.58 23.00
CA LYS A 167 3.24 -9.41 22.90
C LYS A 167 3.95 -10.73 22.56
N GLN A 168 3.30 -11.87 22.80
CA GLN A 168 3.78 -13.19 22.41
C GLN A 168 3.49 -13.57 20.94
N THR A 169 2.88 -12.69 20.16
CA THR A 169 2.74 -12.89 18.71
C THR A 169 4.11 -13.23 18.09
N GLU A 170 4.15 -14.20 17.19
CA GLU A 170 5.38 -14.50 16.45
C GLU A 170 5.74 -13.35 15.51
N ARG A 171 7.02 -12.95 15.42
CA ARG A 171 7.45 -11.83 14.55
C ARG A 171 6.98 -12.02 13.10
N LYS A 172 7.07 -13.25 12.58
CA LYS A 172 6.63 -13.58 11.21
C LYS A 172 5.15 -13.26 10.97
N ASN A 173 4.30 -13.42 11.99
CA ASN A 173 2.89 -13.08 11.92
C ASN A 173 2.70 -11.57 12.08
N ALA A 174 3.46 -10.95 12.98
CA ALA A 174 3.42 -9.50 13.19
C ALA A 174 3.68 -8.69 11.91
N ILE A 175 4.56 -9.21 11.03
CA ILE A 175 4.97 -8.52 9.81
C ILE A 175 4.40 -9.11 8.52
N ALA A 176 3.72 -10.26 8.54
CA ALA A 176 3.23 -10.89 7.30
C ALA A 176 1.91 -11.65 7.45
N MET A 177 1.09 -11.31 8.45
CA MET A 177 -0.22 -11.92 8.62
C MET A 177 -1.18 -11.50 7.50
N PRO A 178 -1.70 -12.45 6.71
CA PRO A 178 -2.65 -12.11 5.64
C PRO A 178 -4.02 -11.78 6.22
N GLN A 179 -4.71 -10.83 5.60
CA GLN A 179 -6.12 -10.51 5.85
C GLN A 179 -6.46 -10.27 7.32
N PHE A 180 -5.62 -9.54 8.05
CA PHE A 180 -5.84 -9.30 9.49
C PHE A 180 -7.17 -8.62 9.80
N PHE A 181 -7.68 -7.77 8.90
CA PHE A 181 -8.98 -7.09 9.06
C PHE A 181 -10.16 -8.07 9.22
N ASN A 182 -10.03 -9.29 8.67
CA ASN A 182 -11.02 -10.36 8.79
C ASN A 182 -10.84 -11.22 10.05
N LYS A 183 -9.83 -10.96 10.88
CA LYS A 183 -9.48 -11.74 12.08
C LYS A 183 -9.89 -10.99 13.36
N SER A 184 -9.81 -11.69 14.48
CA SER A 184 -9.98 -11.15 15.83
C SER A 184 -8.64 -10.98 16.54
N HIS A 185 -8.62 -10.12 17.56
CA HIS A 185 -7.51 -10.02 18.51
C HIS A 185 -8.00 -9.67 19.92
N LYS A 186 -7.15 -9.87 20.93
CA LYS A 186 -7.46 -9.60 22.35
C LYS A 186 -6.62 -8.50 22.98
N ALA A 187 -5.96 -7.68 22.16
CA ALA A 187 -5.10 -6.60 22.62
C ALA A 187 -5.84 -5.43 23.30
N ASN A 188 -7.17 -5.36 23.20
CA ASN A 188 -8.06 -4.32 23.76
C ASN A 188 -7.74 -2.86 23.34
N LYS A 189 -6.84 -2.68 22.38
CA LYS A 189 -6.43 -1.41 21.76
C LYS A 189 -6.78 -1.41 20.29
N TYR A 190 -6.82 -0.24 19.66
CA TYR A 190 -6.87 -0.17 18.20
C TYR A 190 -5.55 -0.68 17.63
N VAL A 191 -5.63 -1.65 16.71
CA VAL A 191 -4.47 -2.19 16.00
C VAL A 191 -4.46 -1.59 14.59
N ILE A 192 -3.47 -0.75 14.30
CA ILE A 192 -3.28 -0.16 12.98
C ILE A 192 -2.28 -1.01 12.20
N VAL A 193 -2.67 -1.43 10.99
CA VAL A 193 -1.89 -2.32 10.11
C VAL A 193 -1.80 -1.78 8.68
N GLY A 194 -0.69 -2.10 8.03
CA GLY A 194 -0.48 -2.00 6.58
C GLY A 194 -0.54 -3.40 5.95
N HIS A 195 0.47 -3.73 5.14
CA HIS A 195 0.80 -5.06 4.59
C HIS A 195 -0.19 -5.65 3.57
N TRP A 196 -1.48 -5.62 3.89
CA TRP A 196 -2.52 -6.20 3.07
C TRP A 196 -3.36 -5.09 2.42
N PRO A 197 -3.26 -4.91 1.09
CA PRO A 197 -3.94 -3.81 0.41
C PRO A 197 -5.44 -3.83 0.69
N VAL A 198 -5.96 -2.69 1.14
CA VAL A 198 -7.36 -2.54 1.60
C VAL A 198 -8.39 -2.78 0.49
N VAL A 199 -7.99 -2.61 -0.77
CA VAL A 199 -8.79 -2.95 -1.94
C VAL A 199 -9.29 -4.39 -1.93
N ASN A 200 -8.50 -5.31 -1.35
CA ASN A 200 -8.86 -6.72 -1.24
C ASN A 200 -9.99 -6.98 -0.22
N TYR A 201 -10.42 -5.98 0.56
CA TYR A 201 -11.56 -6.05 1.48
C TYR A 201 -12.83 -5.40 0.90
N SER A 202 -12.76 -4.85 -0.31
CA SER A 202 -13.87 -4.11 -0.91
C SER A 202 -14.89 -5.07 -1.55
N GLU A 203 -16.18 -4.81 -1.34
CA GLU A 203 -17.27 -5.62 -1.92
C GLU A 203 -18.00 -4.89 -3.05
N GLU A 204 -18.40 -3.63 -2.85
CA GLU A 204 -19.24 -2.89 -3.81
C GLU A 204 -18.45 -2.31 -5.00
N ALA A 205 -17.25 -1.80 -4.75
CA ALA A 205 -16.32 -1.30 -5.75
C ALA A 205 -14.91 -1.30 -5.15
N PRO A 206 -13.84 -1.60 -5.92
CA PRO A 206 -12.48 -1.56 -5.40
C PRO A 206 -12.18 -0.18 -4.79
N SER A 207 -11.77 -0.17 -3.53
CA SER A 207 -11.44 1.05 -2.78
C SER A 207 -10.06 0.90 -2.15
N ASN A 208 -9.19 1.86 -2.42
CA ASN A 208 -7.85 1.93 -1.83
C ASN A 208 -7.84 2.75 -0.52
N ASN A 209 -9.01 3.13 0.01
CA ASN A 209 -9.13 3.90 1.25
C ASN A 209 -8.94 3.05 2.51
N PRO A 210 -8.41 3.64 3.60
CA PRO A 210 -8.36 2.98 4.90
C PRO A 210 -9.72 2.45 5.36
N VAL A 211 -9.72 1.25 5.94
CA VAL A 211 -10.92 0.60 6.50
C VAL A 211 -10.82 0.48 8.01
N ILE A 212 -11.93 0.70 8.70
CA ILE A 212 -12.00 0.78 10.17
C ILE A 212 -13.12 -0.13 10.68
N ASP A 213 -12.76 -1.11 11.51
CA ASP A 213 -13.69 -1.92 12.28
C ASP A 213 -13.60 -1.50 13.75
N LYS A 214 -14.58 -0.74 14.23
CA LYS A 214 -14.59 -0.22 15.61
C LYS A 214 -14.86 -1.29 16.66
N GLU A 215 -15.59 -2.34 16.29
CA GLU A 215 -15.93 -3.43 17.20
C GLU A 215 -14.71 -4.34 17.42
N LYS A 216 -14.03 -4.71 16.33
CA LYS A 216 -12.76 -5.44 16.42
C LYS A 216 -11.60 -4.56 16.87
N LYS A 217 -11.72 -3.24 16.73
CA LYS A 217 -10.66 -2.24 16.90
C LYS A 217 -9.48 -2.45 15.94
N ILE A 218 -9.78 -2.66 14.66
CA ILE A 218 -8.76 -2.82 13.61
C ILE A 218 -8.86 -1.67 12.61
N ILE A 219 -7.72 -1.10 12.23
CA ILE A 219 -7.61 -0.09 11.19
C ILE A 219 -6.57 -0.58 10.18
N ALA A 220 -6.98 -0.86 8.94
CA ALA A 220 -6.05 -1.21 7.86
C ALA A 220 -5.88 -0.02 6.93
N ILE A 221 -4.64 0.35 6.60
CA ILE A 221 -4.31 1.59 5.88
C ILE A 221 -3.51 1.39 4.59
N ASP A 222 -3.06 0.18 4.27
CA ASP A 222 -2.30 -0.07 3.05
C ASP A 222 -3.16 0.17 1.79
N GLY A 223 -2.85 1.25 1.05
CA GLY A 223 -3.54 1.63 -0.18
C GLY A 223 -3.04 0.90 -1.43
N GLY A 224 -2.19 -0.12 -1.28
CA GLY A 224 -1.63 -0.89 -2.38
C GLY A 224 -0.57 -0.14 -3.20
N ASN A 225 0.09 0.86 -2.62
CA ASN A 225 1.09 1.66 -3.30
C ASN A 225 2.22 0.80 -3.89
N ALA A 226 2.61 1.04 -5.15
CA ALA A 226 3.59 0.25 -5.92
C ALA A 226 3.28 -1.26 -6.10
N ILE A 227 2.16 -1.77 -5.57
CA ILE A 227 1.74 -3.17 -5.65
C ILE A 227 0.48 -3.34 -6.51
N LYS A 228 -0.47 -2.42 -6.38
CA LYS A 228 -1.73 -2.38 -7.11
C LYS A 228 -1.62 -1.33 -8.20
N GLU A 229 -2.12 -1.65 -9.40
CA GLU A 229 -2.10 -0.72 -10.54
C GLU A 229 -2.74 0.61 -10.16
N ALA A 230 -3.94 0.58 -9.56
CA ALA A 230 -4.69 1.75 -9.09
C ALA A 230 -4.31 2.23 -7.67
N GLY A 231 -3.23 1.68 -7.10
CA GLY A 231 -2.82 1.91 -5.72
C GLY A 231 -2.55 3.37 -5.38
N GLN A 232 -2.50 3.66 -4.08
CA GLN A 232 -2.21 4.99 -3.56
C GLN A 232 -1.43 4.92 -2.25
N LEU A 233 -0.65 5.96 -1.95
CA LEU A 233 -0.06 6.11 -0.63
C LEU A 233 -1.05 6.81 0.29
N ASN A 234 -1.62 6.05 1.23
CA ASN A 234 -2.55 6.58 2.22
C ASN A 234 -1.84 7.31 3.35
N VAL A 235 -2.50 8.35 3.84
CA VAL A 235 -2.12 9.10 5.03
C VAL A 235 -3.31 9.08 5.98
N PHE A 236 -3.23 8.23 7.00
CA PHE A 236 -4.25 8.13 8.04
C PHE A 236 -3.92 9.09 9.18
N ILE A 237 -4.94 9.78 9.69
CA ILE A 237 -4.77 10.84 10.70
C ILE A 237 -5.66 10.52 11.90
N ILE A 238 -5.02 10.38 13.05
CA ILE A 238 -5.66 10.28 14.36
C ILE A 238 -5.50 11.63 15.04
N GLN A 239 -6.61 12.31 15.27
CA GLN A 239 -6.63 13.48 16.14
C GLN A 239 -6.98 13.02 17.55
N ARG A 240 -5.99 13.04 18.46
CA ARG A 240 -6.14 12.66 19.86
C ARG A 240 -7.05 13.66 20.58
N LYS A 241 -7.98 13.19 21.41
CA LYS A 241 -8.86 14.05 22.23
C LYS A 241 -9.20 13.37 23.55
N GLN A 242 -9.39 14.17 24.60
CA GLN A 242 -9.79 13.66 25.92
C GLN A 242 -11.14 12.91 25.91
N THR A 243 -12.04 13.29 25.01
CA THR A 243 -13.40 12.72 24.90
C THR A 243 -13.51 11.57 23.90
N GLY A 244 -12.40 11.16 23.29
CA GLY A 244 -12.36 10.15 22.24
C GLY A 244 -11.83 10.72 20.91
N ASP A 245 -10.93 9.95 20.30
CA ASP A 245 -10.18 10.36 19.13
C ASP A 245 -11.05 10.41 17.87
N THR A 246 -10.66 11.24 16.91
CA THR A 246 -11.30 11.29 15.58
C THR A 246 -10.34 10.85 14.50
N PHE A 247 -10.87 10.10 13.54
CA PHE A 247 -10.12 9.55 12.41
C PHE A 247 -10.47 10.28 11.12
N SER A 248 -9.46 10.56 10.32
CA SER A 248 -9.59 11.08 8.95
C SER A 248 -8.46 10.53 8.11
N TYR A 249 -8.54 10.66 6.79
CA TYR A 249 -7.47 10.23 5.90
C TYR A 249 -7.45 11.06 4.62
N THR A 250 -6.32 11.01 3.94
CA THR A 250 -6.12 11.48 2.56
C THR A 250 -5.15 10.51 1.88
N TYR A 251 -4.91 10.68 0.59
CA TYR A 251 -3.92 9.92 -0.15
C TYR A 251 -3.21 10.77 -1.19
N VAL A 252 -2.14 10.23 -1.77
CA VAL A 252 -1.45 10.74 -2.97
C VAL A 252 -1.19 9.57 -3.92
N ASP A 253 -1.17 9.85 -5.22
CA ASP A 253 -0.82 8.90 -6.28
C ASP A 253 -0.28 9.64 -7.52
N TYR A 254 0.10 8.90 -8.56
CA TYR A 254 0.67 9.47 -9.79
C TYR A 254 -0.36 9.69 -10.90
N PHE A 255 -1.65 9.47 -10.65
CA PHE A 255 -2.64 9.54 -11.71
C PHE A 255 -2.90 10.99 -12.12
N PRO A 256 -3.04 11.26 -13.43
CA PRO A 256 -3.46 12.57 -13.88
C PRO A 256 -4.90 12.86 -13.43
N GLU A 257 -5.14 14.10 -13.01
CA GLU A 257 -6.45 14.55 -12.55
C GLU A 257 -7.23 15.20 -13.70
N TYR A 258 -8.51 14.88 -13.77
CA TYR A 258 -9.46 15.37 -14.76
C TYR A 258 -10.67 15.98 -14.07
N GLU A 259 -11.26 17.00 -14.67
CA GLU A 259 -12.56 17.52 -14.29
C GLU A 259 -13.65 16.81 -15.09
N VAL A 260 -14.71 16.39 -14.40
CA VAL A 260 -15.90 15.80 -15.01
C VAL A 260 -16.76 16.91 -15.62
N ILE A 261 -17.02 16.86 -16.93
CA ILE A 261 -17.78 17.91 -17.65
C ILE A 261 -19.27 17.60 -17.82
N ALA A 262 -19.70 16.38 -17.50
CA ALA A 262 -21.09 15.95 -17.56
C ALA A 262 -21.38 14.87 -16.51
N ASP A 263 -22.59 14.86 -15.98
CA ASP A 263 -23.05 13.84 -15.03
C ASP A 263 -23.05 12.44 -15.68
N PHE A 264 -22.66 11.44 -14.89
CA PHE A 264 -22.82 10.03 -15.23
C PHE A 264 -23.41 9.30 -14.01
N ASN A 265 -24.49 8.57 -14.23
CA ASN A 265 -25.12 7.77 -13.17
C ASN A 265 -24.73 6.31 -13.37
N ALA A 266 -24.13 5.70 -12.35
CA ALA A 266 -23.72 4.31 -12.38
C ALA A 266 -24.91 3.36 -12.53
N ASN A 267 -24.71 2.27 -13.26
CA ASN A 267 -25.57 1.11 -13.16
C ASN A 267 -25.31 0.40 -11.82
N SER A 268 -26.31 0.38 -10.93
CA SER A 268 -26.21 -0.25 -9.60
C SER A 268 -26.02 -1.77 -9.65
N GLU A 269 -26.29 -2.42 -10.78
CA GLU A 269 -26.02 -3.85 -10.98
C GLU A 269 -24.53 -4.14 -11.28
N MET A 270 -23.79 -3.12 -11.72
CA MET A 270 -22.35 -3.23 -11.97
C MET A 270 -21.60 -2.87 -10.69
N GLN A 271 -21.19 -3.91 -9.95
CA GLN A 271 -20.50 -3.82 -8.67
C GLN A 271 -19.33 -4.82 -8.60
N GLY A 272 -18.48 -4.64 -7.59
CA GLY A 272 -17.36 -5.49 -7.25
C GLY A 272 -16.14 -5.28 -8.13
N GLY A 273 -15.19 -6.20 -8.00
CA GLY A 273 -13.95 -6.22 -8.75
C GLY A 273 -13.36 -7.62 -8.83
N VAL A 274 -12.53 -7.84 -9.84
CA VAL A 274 -11.67 -9.02 -9.92
C VAL A 274 -10.29 -8.59 -9.46
N THR A 275 -9.98 -8.88 -8.20
CA THR A 275 -8.73 -8.48 -7.54
C THR A 275 -8.01 -9.69 -6.97
N TYR A 276 -6.76 -9.52 -6.56
CA TYR A 276 -6.04 -10.52 -5.77
C TYR A 276 -6.89 -11.02 -4.58
N PRO A 277 -6.87 -12.32 -4.25
CA PRO A 277 -6.14 -13.41 -4.91
C PRO A 277 -6.94 -14.15 -5.99
N TYR A 278 -8.13 -13.68 -6.38
CA TYR A 278 -9.10 -14.45 -7.16
C TYR A 278 -9.30 -13.87 -8.56
N TYR A 279 -8.44 -14.26 -9.50
CA TYR A 279 -8.43 -13.71 -10.86
C TYR A 279 -9.22 -14.51 -11.89
N TYR A 280 -9.56 -15.77 -11.59
CA TYR A 280 -10.15 -16.66 -12.57
C TYR A 280 -11.65 -16.42 -12.72
N ILE A 281 -12.09 -16.37 -13.97
CA ILE A 281 -13.45 -16.06 -14.36
C ILE A 281 -13.97 -17.05 -15.39
N GLU A 282 -15.29 -17.20 -15.45
CA GLU A 282 -16.01 -18.01 -16.43
C GLU A 282 -16.98 -17.11 -17.20
N PRO A 283 -16.73 -16.83 -18.50
CA PRO A 283 -17.62 -16.01 -19.31
C PRO A 283 -19.00 -16.68 -19.45
N ILE A 284 -20.07 -15.92 -19.20
CA ILE A 284 -21.46 -16.39 -19.30
C ILE A 284 -22.17 -15.70 -20.48
N GLU A 285 -22.16 -14.37 -20.50
CA GLU A 285 -22.87 -13.58 -21.50
C GLU A 285 -22.00 -12.42 -22.00
N LYS A 286 -21.68 -12.45 -23.29
CA LYS A 286 -20.89 -11.41 -23.93
C LYS A 286 -21.79 -10.26 -24.38
N MET A 287 -21.49 -9.05 -23.91
CA MET A 287 -22.12 -7.80 -24.32
C MET A 287 -21.14 -6.97 -25.17
N GLN A 288 -21.55 -5.77 -25.58
CA GLN A 288 -20.75 -4.89 -26.44
C GLN A 288 -19.39 -4.54 -25.80
N ASP A 289 -19.41 -3.89 -24.63
CA ASP A 289 -18.20 -3.38 -23.97
C ASP A 289 -17.74 -4.23 -22.78
N TYR A 290 -18.61 -5.11 -22.28
CA TYR A 290 -18.38 -5.96 -21.11
C TYR A 290 -18.83 -7.39 -21.36
N THR A 291 -18.44 -8.30 -20.47
CA THR A 291 -18.92 -9.68 -20.41
C THR A 291 -19.34 -9.98 -18.97
N VAL A 292 -20.53 -10.54 -18.81
CA VAL A 292 -20.95 -11.10 -17.51
C VAL A 292 -20.17 -12.39 -17.29
N CYS A 293 -19.43 -12.43 -16.19
CA CYS A 293 -18.56 -13.53 -15.84
C CYS A 293 -18.89 -14.02 -14.43
N LYS A 294 -18.75 -15.33 -14.20
CA LYS A 294 -18.74 -15.90 -12.86
C LYS A 294 -17.30 -16.00 -12.35
N GLN A 295 -16.98 -15.39 -11.21
CA GLN A 295 -15.68 -15.57 -10.56
C GLN A 295 -15.62 -16.97 -9.93
N LYS A 296 -14.58 -17.75 -10.23
CA LYS A 296 -14.55 -19.19 -9.91
C LYS A 296 -14.59 -19.46 -8.40
N GLU A 297 -13.83 -18.69 -7.63
CA GLU A 297 -13.62 -18.94 -6.21
C GLU A 297 -14.79 -18.48 -5.34
N THR A 298 -15.42 -17.36 -5.69
CA THR A 298 -16.53 -16.76 -4.92
C THR A 298 -17.90 -17.15 -5.45
N ASN A 299 -17.99 -17.58 -6.72
CA ASN A 299 -19.23 -17.75 -7.49
C ASN A 299 -20.01 -16.46 -7.76
N ASN A 300 -19.43 -15.28 -7.49
CA ASN A 300 -20.06 -14.00 -7.78
C ASN A 300 -20.18 -13.77 -9.30
N LEU A 301 -21.29 -13.14 -9.71
CA LEU A 301 -21.46 -12.65 -11.07
C LEU A 301 -20.94 -11.21 -11.15
N LEU A 302 -20.00 -10.97 -12.05
CA LEU A 302 -19.32 -9.68 -12.23
C LEU A 302 -19.37 -9.26 -13.69
N THR A 303 -19.57 -7.96 -13.94
CA THR A 303 -19.54 -7.39 -15.28
C THR A 303 -18.12 -6.92 -15.61
N VAL A 304 -17.35 -7.78 -16.28
CA VAL A 304 -15.91 -7.57 -16.54
C VAL A 304 -15.72 -6.85 -17.87
N LYS A 305 -14.82 -5.85 -17.90
CA LYS A 305 -14.48 -5.15 -19.15
C LYS A 305 -13.79 -6.09 -20.13
N ASN A 306 -14.28 -6.15 -21.38
CA ASN A 306 -13.83 -7.11 -22.38
C ASN A 306 -12.30 -7.06 -22.63
N GLU A 307 -11.74 -5.86 -22.65
CA GLU A 307 -10.33 -5.59 -22.91
C GLU A 307 -9.41 -6.06 -21.77
N TYR A 308 -9.94 -6.28 -20.58
CA TYR A 308 -9.19 -6.78 -19.43
C TYR A 308 -9.20 -8.31 -19.33
N MET A 309 -10.05 -8.99 -20.08
CA MET A 309 -10.11 -10.45 -20.09
C MET A 309 -8.93 -11.04 -20.88
N LYS A 310 -8.43 -12.18 -20.40
CA LYS A 310 -7.37 -12.96 -21.04
C LYS A 310 -7.72 -14.44 -20.97
N GLN A 311 -7.67 -15.12 -22.12
CA GLN A 311 -7.72 -16.58 -22.16
C GLN A 311 -6.30 -17.14 -22.11
N LEU A 312 -6.07 -18.12 -21.23
CA LEU A 312 -4.82 -18.85 -21.12
C LEU A 312 -4.76 -19.99 -22.14
N GLU A 313 -3.57 -20.54 -22.38
CA GLU A 313 -3.38 -21.70 -23.26
C GLU A 313 -4.16 -22.94 -22.77
N SER A 314 -4.43 -23.03 -21.46
CA SER A 314 -5.29 -24.06 -20.86
C SER A 314 -6.77 -23.95 -21.27
N GLY A 315 -7.16 -22.83 -21.90
CA GLY A 315 -8.54 -22.49 -22.22
C GLY A 315 -9.28 -21.74 -21.11
N GLU A 316 -8.70 -21.63 -19.91
CA GLU A 316 -9.27 -20.90 -18.79
C GLU A 316 -9.21 -19.37 -19.01
N TYR A 317 -10.20 -18.66 -18.47
CA TYR A 317 -10.23 -17.20 -18.49
C TYR A 317 -9.77 -16.61 -17.16
N THR A 318 -9.03 -15.52 -17.27
CA THR A 318 -8.54 -14.69 -16.17
C THR A 318 -8.60 -13.22 -16.59
N VAL A 319 -8.28 -12.29 -15.68
CA VAL A 319 -8.05 -10.88 -16.00
C VAL A 319 -6.55 -10.58 -16.11
N LYS A 320 -6.20 -9.53 -16.87
CA LYS A 320 -4.81 -9.11 -17.07
C LYS A 320 -4.16 -8.56 -15.80
N THR A 321 -4.95 -7.91 -14.96
CA THR A 321 -4.57 -7.27 -13.70
C THR A 321 -5.84 -7.05 -12.85
N ASP A 322 -5.67 -6.53 -11.63
CA ASP A 322 -6.78 -6.07 -10.78
C ASP A 322 -7.69 -5.12 -11.56
N ILE A 323 -9.00 -5.36 -11.52
CA ILE A 323 -9.95 -4.54 -12.29
C ILE A 323 -11.28 -4.35 -11.58
N SER A 324 -11.75 -3.10 -11.57
CA SER A 324 -13.11 -2.78 -11.16
C SER A 324 -14.12 -3.36 -12.14
N CYS A 325 -15.14 -4.02 -11.59
CA CYS A 325 -16.35 -4.41 -12.32
C CYS A 325 -17.49 -3.43 -12.04
N ALA A 326 -17.23 -2.41 -11.22
CA ALA A 326 -18.20 -1.41 -10.80
C ALA A 326 -18.26 -0.22 -11.76
N GLN A 327 -19.45 0.34 -11.90
CA GLN A 327 -19.60 1.73 -12.35
C GLN A 327 -19.73 2.63 -11.13
N ILE A 328 -19.20 3.85 -11.21
CA ILE A 328 -19.37 4.86 -10.16
C ILE A 328 -20.04 6.11 -10.71
N SER A 329 -20.87 6.74 -9.88
CA SER A 329 -21.57 7.96 -10.29
C SER A 329 -20.66 9.16 -10.11
N VAL A 330 -20.70 10.08 -11.08
CA VAL A 330 -19.98 11.36 -11.03
C VAL A 330 -20.91 12.51 -11.41
N ARG A 331 -20.64 13.68 -10.86
CA ARG A 331 -21.32 14.93 -11.17
C ARG A 331 -20.38 15.85 -11.93
N LYS A 332 -20.96 16.70 -12.77
CA LYS A 332 -20.21 17.79 -13.39
C LYS A 332 -19.50 18.64 -12.32
N GLY A 333 -18.21 18.85 -12.51
CA GLY A 333 -17.32 19.57 -11.60
C GLY A 333 -16.60 18.67 -10.59
N ASP A 334 -16.89 17.36 -10.55
CA ASP A 334 -16.08 16.43 -9.78
C ASP A 334 -14.65 16.36 -10.33
N ILE A 335 -13.68 16.21 -9.44
CA ILE A 335 -12.27 15.97 -9.79
C ILE A 335 -11.98 14.48 -9.59
N VAL A 336 -11.44 13.83 -10.61
CA VAL A 336 -11.17 12.39 -10.61
C VAL A 336 -9.79 12.10 -11.17
N SER A 337 -9.18 11.03 -10.70
CA SER A 337 -7.95 10.47 -11.27
C SER A 337 -8.30 9.54 -12.43
N LEU A 338 -7.63 9.68 -13.57
CA LEU A 338 -7.79 8.76 -14.70
C LEU A 338 -6.81 7.59 -14.57
N ILE A 339 -7.33 6.35 -14.52
CA ILE A 339 -6.53 5.12 -14.42
C ILE A 339 -6.28 4.51 -15.81
N ASP A 340 -7.33 4.34 -16.62
CA ASP A 340 -7.23 3.77 -17.97
C ASP A 340 -8.26 4.39 -18.92
N ASP A 341 -7.78 4.98 -20.01
CA ASP A 341 -8.59 5.52 -21.12
C ASP A 341 -8.44 4.72 -22.42
N SER A 342 -7.75 3.58 -22.40
CA SER A 342 -7.52 2.76 -23.61
C SER A 342 -8.74 1.92 -24.01
N CYS A 343 -9.70 1.77 -23.09
CA CYS A 343 -10.88 0.93 -23.23
C CYS A 343 -11.98 1.54 -24.11
N SER A 344 -12.72 0.73 -24.87
CA SER A 344 -13.85 1.22 -25.65
C SER A 344 -15.05 1.59 -24.76
N GLY A 345 -15.72 2.70 -25.11
CA GLY A 345 -16.96 3.17 -24.48
C GLY A 345 -16.82 3.78 -23.08
N TYR A 346 -15.78 3.45 -22.33
CA TYR A 346 -15.64 3.77 -20.91
C TYR A 346 -14.20 4.13 -20.53
N ASP A 347 -14.07 5.02 -19.54
CA ASP A 347 -12.83 5.36 -18.86
C ASP A 347 -12.86 4.75 -17.45
N LEU A 348 -11.77 4.11 -17.03
CA LEU A 348 -11.59 3.68 -15.65
C LEU A 348 -11.03 4.86 -14.87
N ILE A 349 -11.74 5.28 -13.84
CA ILE A 349 -11.35 6.40 -12.99
C ILE A 349 -11.26 5.97 -11.53
N LYS A 350 -10.57 6.81 -10.74
CA LYS A 350 -10.61 6.78 -9.29
C LYS A 350 -11.14 8.11 -8.77
N LYS A 351 -12.23 8.04 -8.00
CA LYS A 351 -12.84 9.18 -7.31
C LYS A 351 -12.82 8.92 -5.83
N ASP A 352 -12.20 9.83 -5.07
CA ASP A 352 -12.11 9.74 -3.60
C ASP A 352 -11.56 8.37 -3.14
N GLY A 353 -10.57 7.81 -3.85
CA GLY A 353 -9.96 6.51 -3.57
C GLY A 353 -10.73 5.28 -4.04
N VAL A 354 -11.91 5.44 -4.67
CA VAL A 354 -12.76 4.36 -5.18
C VAL A 354 -12.66 4.26 -6.70
N GLU A 355 -12.46 3.06 -7.21
CA GLU A 355 -12.29 2.76 -8.63
C GLU A 355 -13.61 2.39 -9.30
N GLY A 356 -13.87 2.93 -10.49
CA GLY A 356 -15.00 2.51 -11.29
C GLY A 356 -15.03 3.08 -12.68
N TRP A 357 -15.86 2.45 -13.52
CA TRP A 357 -16.05 2.85 -14.90
C TRP A 357 -17.04 4.01 -15.01
N ILE A 358 -16.72 4.96 -15.89
CA ILE A 358 -17.62 6.01 -16.36
C ILE A 358 -17.64 6.04 -17.89
N GLY A 359 -18.72 6.56 -18.48
CA GLY A 359 -18.83 6.69 -19.94
C GLY A 359 -17.76 7.64 -20.50
N LYS A 360 -17.20 7.32 -21.67
CA LYS A 360 -16.19 8.14 -22.33
C LYS A 360 -16.69 9.52 -22.73
N GLY A 361 -15.75 10.46 -22.84
CA GLY A 361 -15.99 11.81 -23.40
C GLY A 361 -16.57 12.80 -22.39
N ILE A 362 -16.51 12.48 -21.10
CA ILE A 362 -16.98 13.37 -20.02
C ILE A 362 -15.84 13.86 -19.10
N LEU A 363 -14.59 13.69 -19.52
CA LEU A 363 -13.40 14.13 -18.80
C LEU A 363 -12.64 15.21 -19.58
N VAL A 364 -12.15 16.23 -18.89
CA VAL A 364 -11.19 17.22 -19.42
C VAL A 364 -9.97 17.29 -18.50
N GLU A 365 -8.77 17.22 -19.08
CA GLU A 365 -7.52 17.23 -18.31
C GLU A 365 -7.37 18.56 -17.57
N ILE A 366 -7.02 18.50 -16.29
CA ILE A 366 -6.69 19.70 -15.52
C ILE A 366 -5.24 20.03 -15.79
N GLU A 367 -4.98 21.15 -16.49
CA GLU A 367 -3.63 21.66 -16.64
C GLU A 367 -3.08 22.03 -15.25
N LYS A 368 -2.30 21.13 -14.63
CA LYS A 368 -1.52 21.47 -13.46
C LYS A 368 -0.52 22.55 -13.86
N VAL A 369 -0.67 23.76 -13.31
CA VAL A 369 0.40 24.76 -13.32
C VAL A 369 1.60 24.09 -12.66
N LYS A 370 2.55 23.63 -13.47
CA LYS A 370 3.81 23.03 -12.99
C LYS A 370 4.52 24.06 -12.11
N ASN A 371 4.31 23.98 -10.80
CA ASN A 371 5.25 24.58 -9.85
C ASN A 371 6.57 23.83 -10.01
N LYS A 372 7.46 24.44 -10.78
CA LYS A 372 8.84 24.02 -10.94
C LYS A 372 9.49 23.80 -9.57
N THR A 373 10.17 22.66 -9.46
CA THR A 373 11.31 22.38 -8.55
C THR A 373 11.05 22.48 -7.05
N LEU A 374 10.87 21.31 -6.42
CA LEU A 374 11.41 21.07 -5.08
C LEU A 374 12.69 20.22 -5.28
N SER A 375 13.81 20.91 -5.37
CA SER A 375 15.18 20.35 -5.30
C SER A 375 15.53 19.94 -3.88
#